data_AF-A0A7Z9IPI2-F1
#
_entry.id   AF-A0A7Z9IPI2-F1
#
_cell.length_a   1.000
_cell.length_b   1.000
_cell.length_c   1.000
_cell.angle_alpha   90.00
_cell.angle_beta   90.00
_cell.angle_gamma   90.00
#
_symmetry.space_group_name_H-M   'P 1'
#
loop_
_entity.id
_entity.type
_entity.pdbx_description
1 polymer ?
#
loop_
_entity_poly.entity_id
_entity_poly.type
_entity_poly.pdbx_seq_one_letter_code
_entity_poly.pdbx_strand_id
1 'polypeptide(L)' 'MIAIIAGRDKIIPNELSMNLVEHWGGDSHFVVIKNADHNSISNYPEYWYNIMSFLTEIGERSV' A
#
# COMPACT_ATOMS: atom_id res chain seq x y z
N MET A 1 -1.42 -6.18 7.61
CA MET A 1 -0.37 -5.43 6.89
C MET A 1 -1.01 -4.65 5.76
N ILE A 2 -0.54 -3.44 5.47
CA ILE A 2 -0.93 -2.69 4.27
C ILE A 2 0.27 -2.48 3.35
N ALA A 3 0.07 -2.68 2.04
CA ALA A 3 1.02 -2.32 1.00
C ALA A 3 0.44 -1.22 0.08
N ILE A 4 1.17 -0.12 -0.07
CA ILE A 4 0.82 0.94 -1.02
C ILE A 4 1.83 0.87 -2.16
N ILE A 5 1.35 0.57 -3.37
CA ILE A 5 2.18 0.25 -4.53
C ILE A 5 2.07 1.39 -5.55
N ALA A 6 3.20 1.88 -6.04
CA ALA A 6 3.24 2.90 -7.10
C ALA A 6 3.00 2.25 -8.47
N GLY A 7 1.91 2.62 -9.15
CA GLY A 7 1.46 1.97 -10.40
C GLY A 7 2.39 2.13 -11.61
N ARG A 8 3.31 3.10 -11.56
CA ARG A 8 4.30 3.39 -12.60
C ARG A 8 5.73 3.21 -12.11
N ASP A 9 5.91 2.44 -11.03
CA ASP A 9 7.23 2.10 -10.53
C ASP A 9 8.03 1.37 -11.62
N LYS A 10 9.22 1.89 -11.91
CA LYS A 10 10.18 1.34 -12.88
C LYS A 10 11.40 0.72 -12.21
N ILE A 11 11.53 0.88 -10.89
CA ILE A 11 12.61 0.32 -10.08
C ILE A 11 12.17 -1.04 -9.54
N ILE A 12 10.95 -1.12 -8.99
CA ILE A 12 10.35 -2.35 -8.48
C ILE A 12 9.07 -2.65 -9.28
N PRO A 13 9.07 -3.67 -10.15
CA PRO A 13 7.87 -4.12 -10.84
C PRO A 13 6.75 -4.46 -9.86
N ASN A 14 5.53 -4.01 -10.16
CA ASN A 14 4.38 -4.14 -9.25
C ASN A 14 4.04 -5.60 -8.94
N GLU A 15 4.34 -6.53 -9.86
CA GLU A 15 4.14 -7.96 -9.70
C GLU A 15 4.92 -8.51 -8.50
N LEU A 16 6.11 -7.98 -8.22
CA LEU A 16 6.91 -8.39 -7.05
C LEU A 16 6.24 -7.96 -5.75
N SER A 17 5.69 -6.75 -5.71
CA SER A 17 4.94 -6.25 -4.54
C SER A 17 3.64 -7.02 -4.34
N MET A 18 2.92 -7.35 -5.43
CA MET A 18 1.70 -8.16 -5.36
C MET A 18 2.01 -9.58 -4.86
N ASN A 19 3.06 -10.21 -5.39
CA ASN A 19 3.51 -11.53 -4.94
C ASN A 19 3.91 -11.54 -3.46
N LEU A 20 4.53 -10.46 -2.97
CA LEU A 20 4.82 -10.31 -1.54
C LEU A 20 3.53 -10.25 -0.70
N VAL A 21 2.53 -9.48 -1.14
CA VAL A 21 1.26 -9.35 -0.41
C VAL A 21 0.51 -10.68 -0.33
N GLU A 22 0.50 -11.44 -1.42
CA GLU A 22 -0.09 -12.78 -1.51
C GLU A 22 0.56 -13.76 -0.51
N HIS A 23 1.87 -13.66 -0.31
CA HIS A 23 2.65 -14.58 0.53
C HIS A 23 2.99 -14.02 1.92
N TRP A 24 2.51 -12.83 2.28
CA TRP A 24 2.88 -12.17 3.53
C TRP A 24 2.46 -12.95 4.78
N GLY A 25 1.28 -13.59 4.73
CA GLY A 25 0.65 -14.26 5.85
C GLY A 25 -0.15 -13.33 6.77
N GLY A 26 -1.27 -13.81 7.29
CA GLY A 26 -2.23 -13.01 8.07
C GLY A 26 -3.01 -12.01 7.21
N ASP A 27 -3.80 -11.13 7.85
CA ASP A 27 -4.61 -10.12 7.16
C ASP A 27 -3.69 -9.13 6.42
N SER A 28 -3.72 -9.16 5.09
CA SER A 28 -3.01 -8.24 4.22
C SER A 28 -3.98 -7.52 3.27
N HIS A 29 -3.68 -6.25 3.02
CA HIS A 29 -4.39 -5.42 2.06
C HIS A 29 -3.39 -4.66 1.21
N PHE A 30 -3.71 -4.42 -0.06
CA PHE A 30 -2.89 -3.56 -0.90
C PHE A 30 -3.73 -2.60 -1.74
N VAL A 31 -3.12 -1.47 -2.05
CA VAL A 31 -3.64 -0.47 -2.97
C VAL A 31 -2.59 -0.11 -4.00
N VAL A 32 -3.03 0.17 -5.23
CA VAL A 32 -2.16 0.64 -6.31
C VAL A 32 -2.52 2.08 -6.65
N ILE A 33 -1.57 3.01 -6.43
CA ILE A 33 -1.71 4.40 -6.85
C ILE A 33 -1.25 4.50 -8.30
N LYS A 34 -2.21 4.38 -9.23
CA LYS A 34 -1.98 4.19 -10.68
C LYS A 34 -1.05 5.22 -11.32
N ASN A 35 -1.00 6.44 -10.80
CA ASN A 35 -0.23 7.54 -11.39
C ASN A 35 1.12 7.78 -10.71
N ALA A 36 1.36 7.19 -9.53
CA ALA A 36 2.60 7.32 -8.79
C ALA A 36 3.74 6.50 -9.40
N ASP A 37 4.96 7.02 -9.27
CA ASP A 37 6.21 6.30 -9.48
C ASP A 37 6.92 6.05 -8.13
N HIS A 38 8.09 5.41 -8.19
CA HIS A 38 8.89 5.01 -7.04
C HIS A 38 9.14 6.14 -6.02
N ASN A 39 9.34 7.37 -6.51
CA ASN A 39 9.73 8.52 -5.70
C ASN A 39 8.61 9.56 -5.53
N SER A 40 7.42 9.29 -6.07
CA SER A 40 6.29 10.23 -6.01
C SER A 40 5.07 9.73 -5.24
N ILE A 41 5.11 8.52 -4.68
CA ILE A 41 3.95 7.87 -4.07
C ILE A 41 3.28 8.71 -2.95
N SER A 42 4.07 9.40 -2.12
CA SER A 42 3.57 10.23 -1.01
C SER A 42 3.01 11.59 -1.46
N ASN A 43 3.19 11.97 -2.74
CA ASN A 43 2.61 13.19 -3.31
C ASN A 43 1.12 13.02 -3.66
N TYR A 44 0.61 11.78 -3.64
CA TYR A 44 -0.78 11.47 -3.96
C TYR A 44 -1.61 11.40 -2.68
N PRO A 45 -2.78 12.07 -2.61
CA PRO A 45 -3.67 12.01 -1.44
C PRO A 45 -4.04 10.59 -1.02
N GLU A 46 -4.17 9.69 -2.00
CA GLU A 46 -4.49 8.27 -1.79
C GLU A 46 -3.50 7.59 -0.84
N TYR A 47 -2.22 7.99 -0.84
CA TYR A 47 -1.23 7.46 0.10
C TYR A 47 -1.67 7.76 1.55
N TRP A 48 -1.95 9.03 1.85
CA TRP A 48 -2.28 9.45 3.21
C TRP A 48 -3.65 8.96 3.67
N TYR A 49 -4.63 8.88 2.76
CA TYR A 49 -5.95 8.33 3.09
C TYR A 49 -5.87 6.86 3.49
N ASN A 50 -5.11 6.05 2.75
CA ASN A 50 -4.97 4.63 3.06
C ASN A 50 -4.17 4.38 4.34
N ILE A 51 -3.12 5.17 4.60
CA ILE A 51 -2.40 5.12 5.88
C ILE A 51 -3.33 5.46 7.06
N MET A 52 -4.12 6.54 6.94
CA MET A 52 -5.03 6.94 8.01
C MET A 52 -6.09 5.86 8.27
N SER A 53 -6.74 5.34 7.22
CA SER A 53 -7.74 4.27 7.35
C SER A 53 -7.16 3.05 8.07
N PHE A 54 -5.97 2.61 7.64
CA PHE A 54 -5.31 1.45 8.24
C PHE A 54 -5.00 1.65 9.73
N LEU A 55 -4.51 2.82 10.11
CA LEU A 55 -4.19 3.13 11.51
C LEU A 55 -5.46 3.24 12.37
N THR A 56 -6.53 3.84 11.85
CA THR A 56 -7.83 3.89 12.54
C THR A 56 -8.38 2.48 12.78
N GLU A 57 -8.40 1.63 11.75
CA GLU A 57 -8.87 0.25 11.86
C GLU A 57 -8.06 -0.56 12.88
N ILE A 58 -6.73 -0.41 12.91
CA ILE A 58 -5.89 -1.06 13.93
C ILE A 58 -6.22 -0.54 15.33
N GLY A 59 -6.42 0.78 15.48
CA GLY A 59 -6.78 1.40 16.74
C GLY A 59 -8.10 0.86 17.28
N GLU A 60 -9.12 0.76 16.42
CA GLU A 60 -10.44 0.23 16.77
C GLU A 60 -10.41 -1.26 17.14
N ARG A 61 -9.63 -2.09 16.43
CA ARG A 61 -9.49 -3.53 16.74
C ARG A 61 -8.75 -3.82 18.05
N SER A 62 -8.02 -2.83 18.58
CA SER A 62 -7.21 -2.97 19.79
C SER A 62 -7.95 -2.59 21.07
N VAL A 63 -9.21 -2.13 20.96
CA VAL A 63 -10.12 -1.80 22.07
C VAL A 63 -11.12 -2.93 22.28
#